data_AF-A0A374P9N3-F1
#
_entry.id   AF-A0A374P9N3-F1
#
_cell.length_a   1.000
_cell.length_b   1.000
_cell.length_c   1.000
_cell.angle_alpha   90.00
_cell.angle_beta   90.00
_cell.angle_gamma   90.00
#
_symmetry.space_group_name_H-M   'P 1'
#
loop_
_entity.id
_entity.type
_entity.pdbx_description
1 polymer ?
#
loop_
_entity_poly.entity_id
_entity_poly.type
_entity_poly.pdbx_seq_one_letter_code
_entity_poly.pdbx_strand_id
1 'polypeptide(L)' 'MYYGHKSEELLRLREGYRDLFGYDPNGEIEIEISDHDEYVSLLRKCLTEKKDMFDILNI' A
#
# COMPACT_ATOMS: atom_id res chain seq x y z
N MET A 1 2.45 5.70 -6.73
CA MET A 1 1.15 6.06 -6.16
C MET A 1 0.00 5.33 -6.85
N TYR A 2 -1.05 4.93 -6.12
CA TYR A 2 -2.30 4.39 -6.70
C TYR A 2 -3.41 5.46 -6.71
N TYR A 3 -3.94 5.76 -7.89
CA TYR A 3 -4.98 6.80 -8.11
C TYR A 3 -6.35 6.26 -8.52
N GLY A 4 -6.54 4.93 -8.48
CA GLY A 4 -7.80 4.31 -8.86
C GLY A 4 -8.91 4.48 -7.81
N HIS A 5 -9.97 3.68 -7.94
CA HIS A 5 -11.15 3.84 -7.09
C HIS A 5 -10.83 3.59 -5.61
N LYS A 6 -11.47 4.37 -4.74
CA LYS A 6 -11.37 4.20 -3.29
C LYS A 6 -12.48 3.27 -2.82
N SER A 7 -12.10 2.17 -2.19
CA SER A 7 -13.00 1.28 -1.44
C SER A 7 -12.78 1.46 0.06
N GLU A 8 -13.78 1.13 0.89
CA GLU A 8 -13.61 1.15 2.36
C GLU A 8 -12.49 0.22 2.81
N GLU A 9 -12.35 -0.93 2.14
CA GLU A 9 -11.25 -1.85 2.38
C GLU A 9 -9.91 -1.17 2.14
N LEU A 10 -9.75 -0.52 0.98
CA LEU A 10 -8.50 0.13 0.63
C LEU A 10 -8.14 1.23 1.65
N LEU A 11 -9.13 1.98 2.14
CA LEU A 11 -8.91 2.99 3.18
C LEU A 11 -8.39 2.34 4.47
N ARG A 12 -8.98 1.23 4.93
CA ARG A 12 -8.51 0.51 6.13
C ARG A 12 -7.09 -0.03 5.96
N LEU A 13 -6.77 -0.58 4.79
CA LEU A 13 -5.41 -1.08 4.50
C LEU A 13 -4.38 0.05 4.53
N ARG A 14 -4.72 1.21 3.97
CA ARG A 14 -3.85 2.40 3.98
C ARG A 14 -3.65 2.97 5.37
N GLU A 15 -4.72 3.02 6.18
CA GLU A 15 -4.61 3.43 7.59
C GLU A 15 -3.71 2.47 8.37
N GLY A 16 -3.92 1.15 8.23
CA GLY A 16 -3.06 0.16 8.88
C GLY A 16 -1.60 0.27 8.44
N TYR A 17 -1.35 0.57 7.15
CA TYR A 17 0.02 0.75 6.66
C TYR A 17 0.65 2.00 7.30
N ARG A 18 -0.08 3.11 7.34
CA ARG A 18 0.39 4.36 7.98
C ARG A 18 0.66 4.17 9.46
N ASP A 19 -0.17 3.41 10.17
CA ASP A 19 0.02 3.14 11.59
C ASP A 19 1.28 2.29 11.85
N LEU A 20 1.65 1.42 10.89
CA LEU A 20 2.82 0.56 11.01
C LEU A 20 4.13 1.27 10.62
N PHE A 21 4.12 2.06 9.56
CA PHE A 21 5.34 2.65 8.98
C PHE A 21 5.47 4.17 9.21
N GLY A 22 4.41 4.84 9.69
CA GLY A 22 4.42 6.26 10.02
C GLY A 22 4.20 7.20 8.84
N TYR A 23 3.93 6.68 7.63
CA TYR A 23 3.70 7.49 6.44
C TYR A 23 2.64 6.90 5.50
N ASP A 24 2.07 7.74 4.62
CA ASP A 24 1.05 7.30 3.66
C ASP A 24 1.70 6.44 2.55
N PRO A 25 1.19 5.24 2.25
CA PRO A 25 1.71 4.40 1.16
C PRO A 25 1.55 5.04 -0.24
N ASN A 26 0.75 6.10 -0.37
CA ASN A 26 0.64 6.91 -1.57
C ASN A 26 1.45 8.22 -1.48
N GLY A 27 2.36 8.34 -0.51
CA GLY A 27 3.24 9.49 -0.33
C GLY A 27 4.37 9.53 -1.36
N GLU A 28 5.62 9.58 -0.90
CA GLU A 28 6.84 9.77 -1.72
C GLU A 28 7.18 8.60 -2.69
N ILE A 29 6.22 7.74 -2.98
CA ILE A 29 6.40 6.60 -3.86
C ILE A 29 6.23 7.02 -5.32
N GLU A 30 7.34 6.93 -6.04
CA GLU A 30 7.41 7.07 -7.50
C GLU A 30 6.84 5.85 -8.26
N ILE A 31 6.46 4.78 -7.55
CA ILE A 31 5.94 3.53 -8.15
C ILE A 31 4.46 3.67 -8.46
N GLU A 32 4.09 3.90 -9.71
CA GLU A 32 2.68 3.89 -10.12
C GLU A 32 2.14 2.46 -10.21
N ILE A 33 1.07 2.19 -9.46
CA ILE A 33 0.30 0.95 -9.53
C ILE A 33 -1.06 1.33 -10.10
N SER A 34 -1.43 0.76 -11.25
CA SER A 34 -2.66 1.11 -11.97
C SER A 34 -3.80 0.12 -11.69
N ASP A 35 -3.47 -1.12 -11.31
CA ASP A 35 -4.45 -2.15 -10.98
C ASP A 35 -4.88 -2.07 -9.51
N HIS A 36 -6.20 -2.14 -9.27
CA HIS A 36 -6.76 -2.06 -7.92
C HIS A 36 -6.38 -3.27 -7.07
N ASP A 37 -6.56 -4.46 -7.62
CA ASP A 37 -6.40 -5.71 -6.88
C ASP A 37 -4.93 -5.96 -6.55
N GLU A 38 -4.03 -5.55 -7.45
CA GLU A 38 -2.58 -5.53 -7.21
C GLU A 38 -2.23 -4.62 -6.03
N TYR A 39 -2.74 -3.38 -6.01
CA TYR A 39 -2.44 -2.45 -4.92
C TYR A 39 -2.99 -2.93 -3.57
N VAL A 40 -4.23 -3.44 -3.56
CA VAL A 40 -4.84 -4.04 -2.37
C VAL A 40 -4.02 -5.24 -1.87
N SER A 41 -3.59 -6.11 -2.79
CA SER A 41 -2.79 -7.28 -2.46
C SER A 41 -1.42 -6.91 -1.90
N LEU A 42 -0.78 -5.87 -2.44
CA LEU A 42 0.48 -5.34 -1.93
C LEU A 42 0.32 -4.83 -0.49
N LEU A 43 -0.67 -3.98 -0.22
CA LEU A 43 -0.90 -3.47 1.14
C LEU A 43 -1.20 -4.59 2.13
N ARG A 44 -2.01 -5.59 1.74
CA ARG A 44 -2.26 -6.78 2.57
C ARG A 44 -0.97 -7.53 2.90
N LYS A 45 -0.05 -7.71 1.95
CA LYS A 45 1.27 -8.31 2.19
C LYS A 45 2.12 -7.48 3.14
N CYS A 46 2.17 -6.16 2.95
CA CYS A 46 2.93 -5.26 3.83
C CYS A 46 2.47 -5.40 5.29
N LEU A 47 1.16 -5.43 5.54
CA LEU A 47 0.59 -5.61 6.88
C LEU A 47 0.83 -7.00 7.46
N THR A 48 0.72 -8.04 6.63
CA THR A 48 0.88 -9.43 7.06
C THR A 48 2.33 -9.75 7.41
N GLU A 49 3.26 -9.34 6.54
CA GLU A 49 4.69 -9.60 6.72
C GLU A 49 5.39 -8.55 7.60
N LYS A 50 4.69 -7.45 7.91
CA LYS A 50 5.24 -6.27 8.59
C LYS A 50 6.49 -5.72 7.91
N LYS A 51 6.46 -5.70 6.58
CA LYS A 51 7.55 -5.22 5.71
C LYS A 51 7.06 -4.05 4.87
N ASP A 52 7.99 -3.15 4.58
CA ASP A 52 7.69 -2.02 3.72
C ASP A 52 7.37 -2.52 2.30
N MET A 53 6.62 -1.74 1.52
CA MET A 53 6.31 -2.11 0.15
C MET A 53 7.54 -2.18 -0.74
N PHE A 54 8.58 -1.39 -0.46
CA PHE A 54 9.87 -1.48 -1.14
C PHE A 54 10.49 -2.87 -0.91
N ASP A 55 10.43 -3.38 0.32
CA ASP A 55 10.89 -4.73 0.66
C ASP A 55 10.05 -5.81 -0.05
N ILE A 56 8.72 -5.65 -0.12
CA ILE A 56 7.83 -6.61 -0.78
C ILE A 56 8.05 -6.63 -2.30
N LEU A 57 8.29 -5.45 -2.90
CA LEU A 57 8.54 -5.28 -4.33
C LEU A 57 10.00 -5.58 -4.73
N ASN A 58 10.91 -5.71 -3.75
CA ASN A 58 12.35 -5.91 -3.94
C ASN A 58 13.01 -4.79 -4.75
N ILE A 59 12.74 -3.53 -4.39
CA ILE A 59 13.24 -2.32 -5.05
C ILE A 59 13.78 -1.30 -4.05
#